data_AF-A0AB36F6B3-F1
#
_entry.id   AF-A0AB36F6B3-F1
#
_cell.length_a   1.000
_cell.length_b   1.000
_cell.length_c   1.000
_cell.angle_alpha   90.00
_cell.angle_beta   90.00
_cell.angle_gamma   90.00
#
_symmetry.space_group_name_H-M   'P 1'
#
loop_
_entity.id
_entity.type
_entity.pdbx_description
1 polymer ?
#
loop_
_entity_poly.entity_id
_entity_poly.type
_entity_poly.pdbx_seq_one_letter_code
_entity_poly.pdbx_strand_id
1 'polypeptide(L)'
;FGEKEEGVVEFADWSDITNASLWGRLRDFLIAQFGLDETDKVLPSWQVDSLREEAYRDTGKSEPDFSEHNPNPQLENSTMTEEEIKALQAENTRLKAEATQRAEQEAKSKQDKLHAENVSFAEKLVGDGRLAPKAKSVVVAILDAVSAGDKPVEFAEGDTRTPLATAFKTLLDSTDPVLNFSEHATKDRVSTDIKTTSAEFAEADPERLALHQKALELSKKEGISYDAAVSRCL
;
A
#
# COMPACT_ATOMS: atom_id res chain seq x y z
N PHE A 1 -21.20 51.76 60.84
CA PHE A 1 -21.57 50.37 60.55
C PHE A 1 -22.85 50.40 59.70
N GLY A 2 -22.88 50.03 58.42
CA GLY A 2 -21.86 49.37 57.60
C GLY A 2 -21.94 49.80 56.12
N GLU A 3 -20.72 49.89 55.58
CA GLU A 3 -20.22 49.80 54.21
C GLU A 3 -21.20 49.58 53.04
N LYS A 4 -21.14 50.53 52.11
CA LYS A 4 -21.11 50.26 50.67
C LYS A 4 -19.68 49.83 50.33
N GLU A 5 -19.44 48.55 50.04
CA GLU A 5 -18.33 48.15 49.16
C GLU A 5 -18.84 48.43 47.73
N GLU A 6 -18.31 49.30 46.85
CA GLU A 6 -16.95 49.71 46.51
C GLU A 6 -16.04 48.56 46.03
N GLY A 7 -16.26 48.14 44.78
CA GLY A 7 -15.13 47.71 43.93
C GLY A 7 -15.13 46.30 43.34
N VAL A 8 -16.26 45.75 42.88
CA VAL A 8 -16.19 44.68 41.86
C VAL A 8 -16.33 45.33 40.49
N VAL A 9 -15.20 45.53 39.81
CA VAL A 9 -15.21 45.78 38.37
C VAL A 9 -15.39 44.42 37.72
N GLU A 10 -16.58 44.14 37.19
CA GLU A 10 -16.81 42.94 36.40
C GLU A 10 -16.08 43.11 35.06
N PHE A 11 -15.01 42.35 34.87
CA PHE A 11 -14.18 42.34 33.66
C PHE A 11 -14.57 41.19 32.70
N ALA A 12 -15.77 40.61 32.84
CA ALA A 12 -16.14 39.34 32.20
C ALA A 12 -16.67 39.47 30.75
N ASP A 13 -17.20 40.62 30.33
CA ASP A 13 -18.00 40.72 29.10
C ASP A 13 -17.27 40.38 27.79
N TRP A 14 -15.95 40.59 27.70
CA TRP A 14 -15.16 40.26 26.49
C TRP A 14 -14.45 38.90 26.58
N SER A 15 -14.20 38.45 27.81
CA SER A 15 -13.64 37.13 28.13
C SER A 15 -14.59 36.03 27.67
N ASP A 16 -15.89 36.22 27.89
CA ASP A 16 -16.84 35.11 27.86
C ASP A 16 -17.23 34.73 26.43
N ILE A 17 -17.31 35.68 25.51
CA ILE A 17 -17.47 35.41 24.08
C ILE A 17 -16.24 34.67 23.54
N THR A 18 -15.05 35.11 23.94
CA THR A 18 -13.80 34.47 23.52
C THR A 18 -13.73 33.04 24.05
N ASN A 19 -14.09 32.85 25.32
CA ASN A 19 -14.17 31.54 25.97
C ASN A 19 -15.17 30.62 25.27
N ALA A 20 -16.41 31.06 25.02
CA ALA A 20 -17.42 30.27 24.30
C ALA A 20 -16.94 29.87 22.88
N SER A 21 -16.23 30.77 22.19
CA SER A 21 -15.64 30.47 20.87
C SER A 21 -14.53 29.41 20.94
N LEU A 22 -13.73 29.38 22.02
CA LEU A 22 -12.70 28.37 22.25
C LEU A 22 -13.34 26.99 22.46
N TRP A 23 -14.41 26.90 23.24
CA TRP A 23 -15.15 25.65 23.46
C TRP A 23 -15.80 25.13 22.16
N GLY A 24 -16.31 26.01 21.31
CA GLY A 24 -16.80 25.65 19.97
C GLY A 24 -15.69 25.05 19.10
N ARG A 25 -14.54 25.71 19.00
CA ARG A 25 -13.39 25.20 18.22
C ARG A 25 -12.84 23.89 18.78
N LEU A 26 -12.84 23.73 20.09
CA LEU A 26 -12.44 22.49 20.75
C LEU A 26 -13.41 21.35 20.39
N ARG A 27 -14.72 21.61 20.38
CA ARG A 27 -15.73 20.65 19.92
C ARG A 27 -15.43 20.20 18.49
N ASP A 28 -15.22 21.14 17.58
CA ASP A 28 -14.96 20.84 16.18
C ASP A 28 -13.68 20.01 16.00
N PHE A 29 -12.63 20.33 16.78
CA PHE A 29 -11.41 19.54 16.83
C PHE A 29 -11.66 18.10 17.32
N LEU A 30 -12.44 17.94 18.39
CA LEU A 30 -12.79 16.62 18.92
C LEU A 30 -13.63 15.82 17.93
N ILE A 31 -14.58 16.45 17.22
CA ILE A 31 -15.36 15.79 16.17
C ILE A 31 -14.43 15.30 15.05
N ALA A 32 -13.44 16.11 14.66
CA ALA A 32 -12.50 15.75 13.62
C ALA A 32 -11.60 14.56 14.01
N GLN A 33 -11.24 14.42 15.29
CA GLN A 33 -10.35 13.34 15.77
C GLN A 33 -11.08 12.08 16.22
N PHE A 34 -12.22 12.24 16.89
CA PHE A 34 -12.93 11.17 17.60
C PHE A 34 -14.36 10.94 17.09
N GLY A 35 -14.84 11.79 16.18
CA GLY A 35 -16.19 11.70 15.63
C GLY A 35 -17.25 12.36 16.52
N LEU A 36 -18.46 12.48 15.95
CA LEU A 36 -19.59 13.16 16.60
C LEU A 36 -20.06 12.41 17.85
N ASP A 37 -20.24 11.09 17.77
CA ASP A 37 -20.78 10.25 18.86
C ASP A 37 -19.91 10.31 20.13
N GLU A 38 -18.58 10.29 20.00
CA GLU A 38 -17.69 10.34 21.15
C GLU A 38 -17.56 11.77 21.70
N THR A 39 -17.56 12.77 20.82
CA THR A 39 -17.54 14.17 21.24
C THR A 39 -18.80 14.52 22.03
N ASP A 40 -19.97 14.07 21.58
CA ASP A 40 -21.24 14.43 22.21
C ASP A 40 -21.39 13.87 23.64
N LYS A 41 -20.69 12.77 23.98
CA LYS A 41 -20.65 12.23 25.35
C LYS A 41 -19.90 13.13 26.33
N VAL A 42 -18.80 13.73 25.89
CA VAL A 42 -17.88 14.50 26.77
C VAL A 42 -18.15 16.00 26.72
N LEU A 43 -18.58 16.48 25.57
CA LEU A 43 -18.91 17.87 25.34
C LEU A 43 -20.20 17.85 24.50
N PRO A 44 -21.39 17.94 25.10
CA PRO A 44 -22.65 17.99 24.35
C PRO A 44 -22.85 19.32 23.61
N SER A 45 -23.61 19.34 22.51
CA SER A 45 -23.80 20.56 21.70
C SER A 45 -24.52 21.66 22.48
N TRP A 46 -25.60 21.28 23.19
CA TRP A 46 -26.41 22.19 23.99
C TRP A 46 -25.59 22.93 25.04
N GLN A 47 -24.55 22.31 25.62
CA GLN A 47 -23.74 22.93 26.66
C GLN A 47 -22.82 24.02 26.10
N VAL A 48 -22.33 23.84 24.87
CA VAL A 48 -21.56 24.86 24.14
C VAL A 48 -22.48 25.99 23.68
N ASP A 49 -23.68 25.65 23.20
CA ASP A 49 -24.65 26.63 22.74
C ASP A 49 -25.21 27.48 23.90
N SER A 50 -25.48 26.89 25.06
CA SER A 50 -25.85 27.64 26.28
C SER A 50 -24.74 28.58 26.73
N LEU A 51 -23.48 28.15 26.69
CA LEU A 51 -22.34 29.02 27.03
C LEU A 51 -22.21 30.19 26.05
N ARG A 52 -22.48 29.95 24.77
CA ARG A 52 -22.48 30.99 23.73
C ARG A 52 -23.63 31.98 23.93
N GLU A 53 -24.84 31.48 24.17
CA GLU A 53 -26.01 32.31 24.44
C GLU A 53 -25.81 33.20 25.68
N GLU A 54 -25.25 32.65 26.75
CA GLU A 54 -24.98 33.40 27.97
C GLU A 54 -23.93 34.49 27.74
N ALA A 55 -22.85 34.15 27.02
CA ALA A 55 -21.83 35.12 26.64
C ALA A 55 -22.36 36.26 25.75
N TYR A 56 -23.45 36.04 25.00
CA TYR A 56 -24.09 37.09 24.21
C TYR A 56 -25.13 37.88 25.01
N ARG A 57 -25.80 37.28 25.99
CA ARG A 57 -26.74 37.97 26.90
C ARG A 57 -26.06 39.06 27.71
N ASP A 58 -24.82 38.83 28.14
CA ASP A 58 -24.10 39.77 29.02
C ASP A 58 -23.55 41.01 28.28
N THR A 59 -23.59 41.03 26.94
CA THR A 59 -23.11 42.19 26.14
C THR A 59 -24.04 43.41 26.11
N GLY A 60 -25.00 43.50 27.05
CA GLY A 60 -25.79 44.70 27.28
C GLY A 60 -26.82 45.05 26.19
N LYS A 61 -27.15 44.14 25.28
CA LYS A 61 -28.31 44.31 24.40
C LYS A 61 -29.56 43.85 25.15
N SER A 62 -30.23 44.79 25.80
CA SER A 62 -31.58 44.62 26.30
C SER A 62 -32.50 44.25 25.13
N GLU A 63 -32.91 42.99 25.04
CA GLU A 63 -34.04 42.59 24.21
C GLU A 63 -35.33 43.19 24.78
N PRO A 64 -36.30 43.57 23.93
CA PRO A 64 -37.57 44.10 24.41
C PRO A 64 -38.28 43.05 25.26
N ASP A 65 -38.62 43.48 26.48
CA ASP A 65 -39.35 42.71 27.48
C ASP A 65 -40.61 42.09 26.86
N PHE A 66 -40.67 40.75 26.88
CA PHE A 66 -41.71 39.97 26.25
C PHE A 66 -43.05 40.24 26.94
N SER A 67 -43.98 40.92 26.25
CA SER A 67 -45.36 41.00 26.70
C SER A 67 -46.03 39.64 26.54
N GLU A 68 -46.26 38.95 27.65
CA GLU A 68 -47.03 37.71 27.70
C GLU A 68 -48.41 37.90 27.06
N HIS A 69 -48.57 37.36 25.84
CA HIS A 69 -49.88 36.95 25.35
C HIS A 69 -50.03 35.47 25.68
N ASN A 70 -50.86 35.14 26.66
CA ASN A 70 -51.29 33.76 26.88
C ASN A 70 -52.46 33.44 25.96
N PRO A 71 -52.23 32.61 24.93
CA PRO A 71 -53.22 31.64 24.53
C PRO A 71 -52.60 30.24 24.59
N ASN A 72 -52.93 29.52 25.66
CA ASN A 72 -53.00 28.06 25.72
C ASN A 72 -51.63 27.34 25.78
N PRO A 73 -51.41 26.41 26.73
CA PRO A 73 -50.28 25.49 26.66
C PRO A 73 -50.57 24.46 25.56
N GLN A 74 -50.43 24.85 24.30
CA GLN A 74 -50.11 23.85 23.30
C GLN A 74 -48.73 23.35 23.64
N LEU A 75 -48.68 22.12 24.17
CA LEU A 75 -47.47 21.33 24.28
C LEU A 75 -46.61 21.60 23.05
N GLU A 76 -45.50 22.30 23.26
CA GLU A 76 -44.33 22.09 22.41
C GLU A 76 -43.92 20.64 22.64
N ASN A 77 -44.50 19.74 21.85
CA ASN A 77 -43.98 18.39 21.69
C ASN A 77 -42.69 18.50 20.85
N SER A 78 -41.66 19.10 21.43
CA SER A 78 -40.27 19.05 20.99
C SER A 78 -39.64 17.67 21.30
N THR A 79 -40.49 16.70 21.61
CA THR A 79 -40.15 15.31 21.86
C THR A 79 -40.49 14.54 20.59
N MET A 80 -39.45 14.16 19.87
CA MET A 80 -39.53 13.19 18.77
C MET A 80 -40.41 12.02 19.21
N THR A 81 -41.37 11.58 18.37
CA THR A 81 -42.24 10.46 18.74
C THR A 81 -41.40 9.19 18.94
N GLU A 82 -41.84 8.29 19.80
CA GLU A 82 -41.10 7.07 20.12
C GLU A 82 -40.87 6.21 18.86
N GLU A 83 -41.81 6.27 17.91
CA GLU A 83 -41.72 5.70 16.58
C GLU A 83 -40.61 6.33 15.72
N GLU A 84 -40.47 7.67 15.73
CA GLU A 84 -39.41 8.37 15.01
C GLU A 84 -38.03 8.08 15.60
N ILE A 85 -37.91 8.03 16.93
CA ILE A 85 -36.65 7.66 17.61
C ILE A 85 -36.24 6.25 17.20
N LYS A 86 -37.19 5.30 17.20
CA LYS A 86 -36.94 3.92 16.81
C LYS A 86 -36.58 3.80 15.32
N ALA A 87 -37.23 4.56 14.45
CA ALA A 87 -36.89 4.62 13.03
C ALA A 87 -35.49 5.19 12.78
N LEU A 88 -35.12 6.28 13.48
CA LEU A 88 -33.80 6.88 13.40
C LEU A 88 -32.71 5.95 13.93
N GLN A 89 -32.95 5.23 15.03
CA GLN A 89 -32.00 4.25 15.56
C GLN A 89 -31.82 3.06 14.60
N ALA A 90 -32.90 2.58 13.97
CA ALA A 90 -32.83 1.53 12.97
C ALA A 90 -32.02 1.98 11.74
N GLU A 91 -32.25 3.21 11.27
CA GLU A 91 -31.51 3.78 10.15
C GLU A 91 -30.03 4.02 10.49
N ASN A 92 -29.73 4.55 11.68
CA ASN A 92 -28.35 4.73 12.13
C ASN A 92 -27.61 3.39 12.21
N THR A 93 -28.29 2.35 12.70
CA THR A 93 -27.74 0.98 12.72
C THR A 93 -27.47 0.45 11.31
N ARG A 94 -28.42 0.67 10.38
CA ARG A 94 -28.27 0.27 8.97
C ARG A 94 -27.10 1.00 8.30
N LEU A 95 -27.01 2.32 8.48
CA LEU A 95 -25.96 3.15 7.93
C LEU A 95 -24.58 2.80 8.50
N LYS A 96 -24.50 2.51 9.82
CA LYS A 96 -23.25 2.01 10.44
C LYS A 96 -22.82 0.68 9.83
N ALA A 97 -23.75 -0.26 9.65
CA ALA A 97 -23.44 -1.54 9.01
C ALA A 97 -22.98 -1.38 7.55
N GLU A 98 -23.64 -0.52 6.78
CA GLU A 98 -23.28 -0.21 5.40
C GLU A 98 -21.90 0.46 5.30
N ALA A 99 -21.59 1.39 6.20
CA ALA A 99 -20.29 2.06 6.28
C ALA A 99 -19.17 1.06 6.61
N THR A 100 -19.38 0.16 7.58
CA THR A 100 -18.42 -0.90 7.92
C THR A 100 -18.20 -1.83 6.73
N GLN A 101 -19.26 -2.28 6.07
CA GLN A 101 -19.16 -3.17 4.90
C GLN A 101 -18.38 -2.50 3.77
N ARG A 102 -18.63 -1.22 3.50
CA ARG A 102 -17.91 -0.47 2.47
C ARG A 102 -16.43 -0.32 2.81
N ALA A 103 -16.11 0.01 4.07
CA ALA A 103 -14.74 0.13 4.54
C ALA A 103 -13.97 -1.21 4.41
N GLU A 104 -14.60 -2.34 4.77
CA GLU A 104 -14.01 -3.67 4.60
C GLU A 104 -13.78 -4.01 3.12
N GLN A 105 -14.73 -3.69 2.25
CA GLN A 105 -14.59 -3.92 0.81
C GLN A 105 -13.49 -3.07 0.18
N GLU A 106 -13.37 -1.80 0.58
CA GLU A 106 -12.31 -0.90 0.15
C GLU A 106 -10.94 -1.39 0.64
N ALA A 107 -10.84 -1.79 1.91
CA ALA A 107 -9.62 -2.35 2.48
C ALA A 107 -9.19 -3.61 1.73
N LYS A 108 -10.12 -4.53 1.45
CA LYS A 108 -9.86 -5.75 0.67
C LYS A 108 -9.42 -5.42 -0.76
N SER A 109 -10.13 -4.52 -1.45
CA SER A 109 -9.78 -4.10 -2.81
C SER A 109 -8.39 -3.46 -2.88
N LYS A 110 -8.02 -2.66 -1.88
CA LYS A 110 -6.67 -2.09 -1.75
C LYS A 110 -5.62 -3.19 -1.55
N GLN A 111 -5.89 -4.16 -0.68
CA GLN A 111 -4.99 -5.29 -0.45
C GLN A 111 -4.82 -6.16 -1.70
N ASP A 112 -5.90 -6.46 -2.41
CA ASP A 112 -5.88 -7.27 -3.64
C ASP A 112 -5.07 -6.57 -4.75
N LYS A 113 -5.19 -5.24 -4.88
CA LYS A 113 -4.37 -4.45 -5.81
C LYS A 113 -2.89 -4.52 -5.46
N LEU A 114 -2.54 -4.29 -4.20
CA LEU A 114 -1.15 -4.37 -3.73
C LEU A 114 -0.56 -5.77 -3.96
N HIS A 115 -1.35 -6.81 -3.66
CA HIS A 115 -0.95 -8.19 -3.92
C HIS A 115 -0.67 -8.43 -5.42
N ALA A 116 -1.58 -7.99 -6.31
CA ALA A 116 -1.38 -8.12 -7.75
C ALA A 116 -0.12 -7.40 -8.25
N GLU A 117 0.17 -6.21 -7.71
CA GLU A 117 1.42 -5.48 -8.00
C GLU A 117 2.66 -6.24 -7.50
N ASN A 118 2.60 -6.80 -6.30
CA ASN A 118 3.70 -7.58 -5.72
C ASN A 118 3.95 -8.89 -6.49
N VAL A 119 2.89 -9.58 -6.93
CA VAL A 119 2.97 -10.75 -7.80
C VAL A 119 3.63 -10.38 -9.13
N SER A 120 3.18 -9.30 -9.76
CA SER A 120 3.73 -8.82 -11.04
C SER A 120 5.22 -8.46 -10.91
N PHE A 121 5.60 -7.80 -9.82
CA PHE A 121 6.99 -7.49 -9.52
C PHE A 121 7.86 -8.75 -9.37
N ALA A 122 7.38 -9.74 -8.62
CA ALA A 122 8.11 -10.99 -8.44
C ALA A 122 8.21 -11.80 -9.75
N GLU A 123 7.20 -11.75 -10.61
CA GLU A 123 7.25 -12.35 -11.96
C GLU A 123 8.31 -11.70 -12.85
N LYS A 124 8.38 -10.36 -12.84
CA LYS A 124 9.42 -9.62 -13.56
C LYS A 124 10.82 -10.09 -13.12
N LEU A 125 11.08 -10.17 -11.83
CA LEU A 125 12.38 -10.62 -11.33
C LEU A 125 12.72 -12.06 -11.73
N VAL A 126 11.71 -12.94 -11.81
CA VAL A 126 11.89 -14.30 -12.32
C VAL A 126 12.23 -14.28 -13.81
N GLY A 127 11.52 -13.48 -14.61
CA GLY A 127 11.81 -13.31 -16.03
C GLY A 127 13.22 -12.76 -16.30
N ASP A 128 13.65 -11.80 -15.48
CA ASP A 128 14.98 -11.18 -15.55
C ASP A 128 16.10 -12.10 -15.03
N GLY A 129 15.78 -13.29 -14.52
CA GLY A 129 16.75 -14.22 -13.94
C GLY A 129 17.33 -13.78 -12.59
N ARG A 130 16.79 -12.73 -11.99
CA ARG A 130 17.22 -12.18 -10.68
C ARG A 130 16.60 -12.94 -9.50
N LEU A 131 15.48 -13.61 -9.72
CA LEU A 131 14.79 -14.40 -8.71
C LEU A 131 14.53 -15.82 -9.21
N ALA A 132 14.79 -16.82 -8.37
CA ALA A 132 14.41 -18.20 -8.67
C ALA A 132 12.89 -18.39 -8.57
N PRO A 133 12.24 -19.14 -9.49
CA PRO A 133 10.79 -19.36 -9.45
C PRO A 133 10.27 -19.88 -8.10
N LYS A 134 11.04 -20.73 -7.41
CA LYS A 134 10.70 -21.26 -6.07
C LYS A 134 10.59 -20.20 -4.98
N ALA A 135 11.25 -19.06 -5.15
CA ALA A 135 11.29 -17.98 -4.17
C ALA A 135 10.17 -16.94 -4.39
N LYS A 136 9.46 -17.00 -5.54
CA LYS A 136 8.41 -16.04 -5.91
C LYS A 136 7.35 -15.89 -4.82
N SER A 137 6.77 -17.01 -4.36
CA SER A 137 5.69 -16.98 -3.36
C SER A 137 6.14 -16.36 -2.03
N VAL A 138 7.39 -16.60 -1.62
CA VAL A 138 7.96 -16.04 -0.39
C VAL A 138 8.17 -14.53 -0.52
N VAL A 139 8.70 -14.05 -1.65
CA VAL A 139 8.89 -12.61 -1.90
C VAL A 139 7.55 -11.87 -1.92
N VAL A 140 6.53 -12.44 -2.57
CA VAL A 140 5.18 -11.87 -2.57
C VAL A 140 4.63 -11.79 -1.15
N ALA A 141 4.70 -12.88 -0.37
CA ALA A 141 4.22 -12.90 1.01
C ALA A 141 4.93 -11.87 1.90
N ILE A 142 6.24 -11.69 1.74
CA ILE A 142 7.00 -10.66 2.46
C ILE A 142 6.50 -9.27 2.08
N LEU A 143 6.38 -8.99 0.78
CA LEU A 143 5.92 -7.69 0.28
C LEU A 143 4.50 -7.36 0.74
N ASP A 144 3.60 -8.36 0.75
CA ASP A 144 2.24 -8.20 1.25
C ASP A 144 2.23 -7.89 2.75
N ALA A 145 3.07 -8.59 3.53
CA ALA A 145 3.17 -8.37 4.97
C ALA A 145 3.73 -6.98 5.33
N VAL A 146 4.79 -6.53 4.65
CA VAL A 146 5.40 -5.21 4.95
C VAL A 146 4.58 -4.04 4.39
N SER A 147 3.70 -4.31 3.42
CA SER A 147 2.76 -3.32 2.86
C SER A 147 1.39 -3.36 3.54
N ALA A 148 1.20 -4.25 4.52
CA ALA A 148 -0.06 -4.38 5.23
C ALA A 148 -0.28 -3.24 6.23
N GLY A 149 -1.52 -2.76 6.31
CA GLY A 149 -1.96 -1.75 7.28
C GLY A 149 -1.79 -0.30 6.81
N ASP A 150 -2.23 0.63 7.66
CA ASP A 150 -2.23 2.08 7.35
C ASP A 150 -0.92 2.80 7.68
N LYS A 151 -0.02 2.14 8.43
CA LYS A 151 1.32 2.66 8.74
C LYS A 151 2.36 1.76 8.12
N PRO A 152 2.90 2.12 6.94
CA PRO A 152 3.97 1.37 6.30
C PRO A 152 5.17 1.27 7.23
N VAL A 153 5.74 0.07 7.38
CA VAL A 153 7.01 -0.10 8.08
C VAL A 153 8.08 0.68 7.31
N GLU A 154 8.86 1.50 7.99
CA GLU A 154 9.92 2.31 7.37
C GLU A 154 11.29 1.68 7.61
N PHE A 155 12.10 1.62 6.55
CA PHE A 155 13.53 1.39 6.63
C PHE A 155 14.24 2.74 6.76
N ALA A 156 15.10 2.87 7.77
CA ALA A 156 15.90 4.07 7.99
C ALA A 156 17.39 3.73 7.92
N GLU A 157 18.11 4.45 7.06
CA GLU A 157 19.56 4.38 6.96
C GLU A 157 20.13 5.81 7.02
N GLY A 158 20.80 6.13 8.14
CA GLY A 158 21.17 7.51 8.46
C GLY A 158 19.94 8.41 8.56
N ASP A 159 19.94 9.51 7.82
CA ASP A 159 18.82 10.48 7.76
C ASP A 159 17.75 10.10 6.72
N THR A 160 17.96 9.04 5.93
CA THR A 160 17.02 8.64 4.88
C THR A 160 15.99 7.66 5.43
N ARG A 161 14.71 7.98 5.29
CA ARG A 161 13.58 7.09 5.64
C ARG A 161 12.82 6.72 4.37
N THR A 162 12.64 5.43 4.14
CA THR A 162 11.93 4.90 2.97
C THR A 162 10.97 3.80 3.41
N PRO A 163 9.77 3.66 2.83
CA PRO A 163 8.93 2.49 3.08
C PRO A 163 9.71 1.20 2.83
N LEU A 164 9.65 0.25 3.76
CA LEU A 164 10.41 -1.00 3.72
C LEU A 164 10.10 -1.80 2.46
N ALA A 165 8.83 -1.81 2.01
CA ALA A 165 8.42 -2.42 0.75
C ALA A 165 9.21 -1.85 -0.44
N THR A 166 9.36 -0.53 -0.51
CA THR A 166 10.12 0.16 -1.56
C THR A 166 11.60 -0.15 -1.47
N ALA A 167 12.20 -0.07 -0.28
CA ALA A 167 13.60 -0.40 -0.07
C ALA A 167 13.91 -1.85 -0.48
N PHE A 168 13.04 -2.79 -0.10
CA PHE A 168 13.18 -4.21 -0.46
C PHE A 168 13.02 -4.47 -1.95
N LYS A 169 12.05 -3.83 -2.62
CA LYS A 169 11.91 -3.90 -4.08
C LYS A 169 13.17 -3.38 -4.79
N THR A 170 13.71 -2.23 -4.35
CA THR A 170 14.95 -1.66 -4.90
C THR A 170 16.15 -2.58 -4.71
N LEU A 171 16.27 -3.21 -3.53
CA LEU A 171 17.33 -4.18 -3.26
C LEU A 171 17.27 -5.37 -4.22
N LEU A 172 16.09 -5.93 -4.46
CA LEU A 172 15.95 -7.07 -5.37
C LEU A 172 16.20 -6.69 -6.83
N ASP A 173 15.74 -5.52 -7.26
CA ASP A 173 15.91 -5.02 -8.63
C ASP A 173 17.38 -4.62 -8.93
N SER A 174 18.21 -4.38 -7.91
CA SER A 174 19.64 -4.07 -8.08
C SER A 174 20.55 -5.31 -8.13
N THR A 175 20.02 -6.51 -7.86
CA THR A 175 20.82 -7.76 -7.88
C THR A 175 21.16 -8.22 -9.29
N ASP A 176 22.39 -8.67 -9.52
CA ASP A 176 22.77 -9.28 -10.80
C ASP A 176 21.94 -10.54 -11.10
N PRO A 177 21.67 -10.86 -12.39
CA PRO A 177 20.96 -12.09 -12.75
C PRO A 177 21.68 -13.33 -12.22
N VAL A 178 20.96 -14.13 -11.41
CA VAL A 178 21.45 -15.38 -10.82
C VAL A 178 21.10 -16.62 -11.65
N LEU A 179 20.15 -16.48 -12.59
CA LEU A 179 19.73 -17.52 -13.52
C LEU A 179 19.90 -17.06 -14.96
N ASN A 180 20.46 -17.92 -15.80
CA ASN A 180 20.51 -17.71 -17.25
C ASN A 180 19.52 -18.66 -17.92
N PHE A 181 18.46 -18.11 -18.51
CA PHE A 181 17.45 -18.88 -19.27
C PHE A 181 17.80 -19.03 -20.75
N SER A 182 18.95 -18.50 -21.19
CA SER A 182 19.47 -18.69 -22.54
C SER A 182 19.97 -20.13 -22.73
N GLU A 183 19.88 -20.61 -23.97
CA GLU A 183 20.42 -21.92 -24.35
C GLU A 183 21.94 -21.93 -24.14
N HIS A 184 22.41 -22.65 -23.12
CA HIS A 184 23.83 -22.73 -22.80
C HIS A 184 24.58 -23.73 -23.68
N ALA A 185 23.89 -24.76 -24.20
CA ALA A 185 24.45 -25.82 -25.03
C ALA A 185 24.19 -25.56 -26.52
N THR A 186 24.77 -24.50 -27.07
CA THR A 186 24.69 -24.22 -28.51
C THR A 186 25.69 -25.07 -29.30
N LYS A 187 25.37 -25.35 -30.57
CA LYS A 187 26.24 -26.10 -31.50
C LYS A 187 27.66 -25.50 -31.62
N ASP A 188 27.78 -24.18 -31.45
CA ASP A 188 29.06 -23.46 -31.51
C ASP A 188 29.92 -23.63 -30.25
N ARG A 189 29.33 -24.04 -29.12
CA ARG A 189 30.05 -24.34 -27.87
C ARG A 189 30.50 -25.80 -27.78
N VAL A 190 30.23 -26.60 -28.81
CA VAL A 190 30.83 -27.93 -28.96
C VAL A 190 32.31 -27.74 -29.28
N SER A 191 33.19 -28.10 -28.34
CA SER A 191 34.61 -28.25 -28.64
C SER A 191 34.77 -29.31 -29.73
N THR A 192 35.00 -28.87 -30.97
CA THR A 192 35.41 -29.74 -32.09
C THR A 192 36.85 -30.24 -31.92
N ASP A 193 37.52 -29.84 -30.84
CA ASP A 193 38.83 -30.32 -30.40
C ASP A 193 38.71 -31.64 -29.60
N ILE A 194 37.66 -32.42 -29.85
CA ILE A 194 37.79 -33.86 -29.70
C ILE A 194 38.79 -34.26 -30.77
N LYS A 195 40.07 -34.36 -30.39
CA LYS A 195 41.00 -35.25 -31.10
C LYS A 195 40.30 -36.60 -31.10
N THR A 196 39.59 -36.90 -32.18
CA THR A 196 39.28 -38.27 -32.55
C THR A 196 40.64 -38.93 -32.50
N THR A 197 40.90 -39.69 -31.44
CA THR A 197 42.00 -40.64 -31.43
C THR A 197 41.77 -41.43 -32.70
N SER A 198 42.62 -41.19 -33.70
CA SER A 198 42.62 -41.96 -34.94
C SER A 198 42.50 -43.40 -34.47
N ALA A 199 41.43 -44.08 -34.83
CA ALA A 199 41.26 -45.47 -34.43
C ALA A 199 42.50 -46.20 -34.95
N GLU A 200 43.46 -46.47 -34.07
CA GLU A 200 44.63 -47.26 -34.38
C GLU A 200 44.10 -48.68 -34.49
N PHE A 201 43.62 -49.02 -35.68
CA PHE A 201 43.32 -50.39 -36.03
C PHE A 201 44.67 -51.13 -36.00
N ALA A 202 44.90 -51.89 -34.94
CA ALA A 202 46.17 -52.57 -34.69
C ALA A 202 46.62 -53.53 -35.80
N GLU A 203 45.76 -53.83 -36.78
CA GLU A 203 46.03 -54.69 -37.94
C GLU A 203 45.88 -53.98 -39.31
N ALA A 204 45.74 -52.64 -39.34
CA ALA A 204 45.55 -51.95 -40.62
C ALA A 204 46.85 -51.82 -41.43
N ASP A 205 46.75 -52.10 -42.73
CA ASP A 205 47.79 -51.90 -43.74
C ASP A 205 48.25 -50.41 -43.74
N PRO A 206 49.57 -50.14 -43.58
CA PRO A 206 50.10 -48.78 -43.51
C PRO A 206 49.78 -47.92 -44.75
N GLU A 207 49.68 -48.50 -45.95
CA GLU A 207 49.34 -47.74 -47.15
C GLU A 207 47.87 -47.28 -47.14
N ARG A 208 46.97 -48.14 -46.63
CA ARG A 208 45.54 -47.81 -46.52
C ARG A 208 45.29 -46.77 -45.42
N LEU A 209 46.07 -46.81 -44.34
CA LEU A 209 46.08 -45.79 -43.29
C LEU A 209 46.52 -44.42 -43.82
N ALA A 210 47.61 -44.38 -44.59
CA ALA A 210 48.09 -43.14 -45.21
C ALA A 210 47.07 -42.57 -46.20
N LEU A 211 46.42 -43.43 -46.99
CA LEU A 211 45.36 -43.03 -47.91
C LEU A 211 44.15 -42.45 -47.14
N HIS A 212 43.74 -43.10 -46.06
CA HIS A 212 42.63 -42.63 -45.21
C HIS A 212 42.91 -41.24 -44.62
N GLN A 213 44.11 -41.02 -44.08
CA GLN A 213 44.52 -39.73 -43.53
C GLN A 213 44.50 -38.64 -44.61
N LYS A 214 45.08 -38.92 -45.78
CA LYS A 214 45.09 -37.99 -46.92
C LYS A 214 43.68 -37.66 -47.41
N ALA A 215 42.79 -38.65 -47.47
CA ALA A 215 41.39 -38.46 -47.86
C ALA A 215 40.60 -37.63 -46.83
N LEU A 216 40.84 -37.82 -45.52
CA LEU A 216 40.23 -37.00 -44.47
C LEU A 216 40.68 -35.54 -44.55
N GLU A 217 41.99 -35.31 -44.74
CA GLU A 217 42.54 -33.96 -44.91
C GLU A 217 41.97 -33.27 -46.15
N LEU A 218 41.90 -33.98 -47.28
CA LEU A 218 41.36 -33.44 -48.53
C LEU A 218 39.86 -33.15 -48.43
N SER A 219 39.07 -34.06 -47.83
CA SER A 219 37.65 -33.88 -47.58
C SER A 219 37.38 -32.64 -46.72
N LYS A 220 38.16 -32.45 -45.64
CA LYS A 220 38.03 -31.28 -44.76
C LYS A 220 38.48 -29.99 -45.44
N LYS A 221 39.55 -30.04 -46.24
CA LYS A 221 40.10 -28.87 -46.94
C LYS A 221 39.18 -28.37 -48.06
N GLU A 222 38.59 -29.28 -48.82
CA GLU A 222 37.79 -28.96 -50.00
C GLU A 222 36.28 -29.01 -49.75
N GLY A 223 35.84 -29.45 -48.57
CA GLY A 223 34.42 -29.59 -48.23
C GLY A 223 33.70 -30.65 -49.06
N ILE A 224 34.42 -31.63 -49.60
CA ILE A 224 33.89 -32.70 -50.45
C ILE A 224 33.61 -33.97 -49.64
N SER A 225 32.74 -34.85 -50.14
CA SER A 225 32.46 -36.13 -49.48
C SER A 225 33.71 -37.02 -49.40
N TYR A 226 33.76 -37.89 -48.39
CA TYR A 226 34.91 -38.77 -48.17
C TYR A 226 35.18 -39.70 -49.37
N ASP A 227 34.15 -40.27 -50.00
CA ASP A 227 34.31 -41.14 -51.18
C ASP A 227 34.91 -40.41 -52.38
N ALA A 228 34.55 -39.12 -52.56
CA ALA A 228 35.14 -38.28 -53.60
C ALA A 228 36.61 -37.94 -53.28
N ALA A 229 36.95 -37.73 -52.01
CA ALA A 229 38.32 -37.49 -51.57
C ALA A 229 39.20 -38.75 -51.72
N VAL A 230 38.69 -39.93 -51.38
CA VAL A 230 39.37 -41.23 -51.59
C VAL A 230 39.66 -41.45 -53.07
N SER A 231 38.67 -41.21 -53.93
CA SER A 231 38.83 -41.36 -55.39
C SER A 231 39.88 -40.43 -56.00
N ARG A 232 40.18 -39.30 -55.35
CA ARG A 232 41.25 -38.36 -55.74
C ARG A 232 42.61 -38.68 -55.13
N CYS A 233 42.64 -39.56 -54.12
CA CYS A 233 43.86 -39.94 -53.40
C CYS A 233 44.42 -41.31 -53.82
N LEU A 234 43.60 -42.14 -54.48
CA LEU A 234 43.97 -43.33 -55.24
C LEU A 234 44.73 -42.96 -56.52
#